data_AF-A0A1Q4Z011-F1
#
_entry.id   AF-A0A1Q4Z011-F1
#
_cell.length_a   1.000
_cell.length_b   1.000
_cell.length_c   1.000
_cell.angle_alpha   90.00
_cell.angle_beta   90.00
_cell.angle_gamma   90.00
#
_symmetry.space_group_name_H-M   'P 1'
#
loop_
_entity.id
_entity.type
_entity.pdbx_description
1 polymer ?
#
loop_
_entity_poly.entity_id
_entity_poly.type
_entity_poly.pdbx_seq_one_letter_code
_entity_poly.pdbx_strand_id
1 'polypeptide(L)'
;MSTAAWDEFTLKAGDALYIPRGLLHEGATENSHSLHITLGIYSYTWADLAGEAVARAESADALLRRSVISASPSTVDDDLHELLARLSPHMTALATREPRVPAHQANLRRGRFRALVEPSPMSLTTAVRISKGVAAQLEQRSSEVVLHFGAKSIAFPLYVCPSLEILLHAGLITGQDLAANLDDEGRLTLLRRLLSEGVVELGVMDGPTQ
;
A
#
# COMPACT_ATOMS: atom_id res chain seq x y z
N MET A 1 -19.10 18.09 -30.76
CA MET A 1 -17.91 18.98 -30.70
C MET A 1 -16.71 18.07 -30.55
N SER A 2 -15.77 18.10 -31.50
CA SER A 2 -14.56 17.27 -31.46
C SER A 2 -13.65 17.77 -30.34
N THR A 3 -13.38 16.95 -29.33
CA THR A 3 -12.35 17.21 -28.33
C THR A 3 -11.02 16.82 -28.94
N ALA A 4 -10.40 17.73 -29.69
CA ALA A 4 -9.04 17.52 -30.17
C ALA A 4 -8.12 17.29 -28.96
N ALA A 5 -7.34 16.21 -29.01
CA ALA A 5 -6.32 15.96 -28.01
C ALA A 5 -5.33 17.13 -27.99
N TRP A 6 -4.95 17.57 -26.78
CA TRP A 6 -3.96 18.63 -26.62
C TRP A 6 -2.57 18.19 -27.08
N ASP A 7 -2.26 16.88 -26.97
CA ASP A 7 -1.04 16.26 -27.45
C ASP A 7 -1.25 14.74 -27.64
N GLU A 8 -0.47 14.11 -28.52
CA GLU A 8 -0.50 12.67 -28.80
C GLU A 8 0.91 12.13 -29.10
N PHE A 9 1.32 11.06 -28.40
CA PHE A 9 2.65 10.47 -28.55
C PHE A 9 2.69 9.01 -28.08
N THR A 10 3.70 8.26 -28.53
CA THR A 10 3.94 6.87 -28.13
C THR A 10 5.10 6.79 -27.13
N LEU A 11 4.82 6.31 -25.92
CA LEU A 11 5.86 6.07 -24.90
C LEU A 11 6.63 4.76 -25.16
N LYS A 12 7.93 4.80 -24.92
CA LYS A 12 8.85 3.65 -24.99
C LYS A 12 9.44 3.33 -23.62
N ALA A 13 10.05 2.15 -23.51
CA ALA A 13 10.73 1.72 -22.29
C ALA A 13 11.85 2.72 -21.92
N GLY A 14 11.77 3.28 -20.72
CA GLY A 14 12.70 4.31 -20.22
C GLY A 14 12.17 5.74 -20.29
N ASP A 15 11.09 5.99 -21.03
CA ASP A 15 10.47 7.31 -21.09
C ASP A 15 9.72 7.65 -19.80
N ALA A 16 9.62 8.95 -19.51
CA ALA A 16 8.85 9.48 -18.40
C ALA A 16 7.89 10.56 -18.90
N LEU A 17 6.64 10.49 -18.44
CA LEU A 17 5.60 11.48 -18.72
C LEU A 17 5.09 12.06 -17.40
N TYR A 18 5.09 13.38 -17.31
CA TYR A 18 4.43 14.10 -16.22
C TYR A 18 3.07 14.63 -16.70
N ILE A 19 2.00 14.23 -15.99
CA ILE A 19 0.64 14.71 -16.24
C ILE A 19 0.20 15.52 -15.01
N PRO A 20 -0.02 16.84 -15.14
CA PRO A 20 -0.50 17.64 -14.02
C PRO A 20 -1.93 17.25 -13.63
N ARG A 21 -2.28 17.45 -12.35
CA ARG A 21 -3.63 17.20 -11.84
C ARG A 21 -4.68 17.96 -12.68
N GLY A 22 -5.73 17.26 -13.07
CA GLY A 22 -6.87 17.84 -13.80
C GLY A 22 -6.77 17.71 -15.33
N LEU A 23 -5.64 17.24 -15.87
CA LEU A 23 -5.52 16.95 -17.29
C LEU A 23 -6.08 15.55 -17.60
N LEU A 24 -7.16 15.49 -18.38
CA LEU A 24 -7.68 14.22 -18.89
C LEU A 24 -6.66 13.59 -19.84
N HIS A 25 -6.48 12.29 -19.70
CA HIS A 25 -5.59 11.50 -20.55
C HIS A 25 -6.19 10.12 -20.79
N GLU A 26 -5.85 9.54 -21.93
CA GLU A 26 -6.19 8.19 -22.32
C GLU A 26 -4.93 7.51 -22.86
N GLY A 27 -4.76 6.22 -22.57
CA GLY A 27 -3.64 5.43 -23.05
C GLY A 27 -4.14 4.12 -23.62
N ALA A 28 -3.67 3.77 -24.81
CA ALA A 28 -3.98 2.51 -25.48
C ALA A 28 -2.69 1.78 -25.88
N THR A 29 -2.78 0.46 -26.03
CA THR A 29 -1.72 -0.36 -26.60
C THR A 29 -2.18 -0.94 -27.93
N GLU A 30 -1.29 -1.03 -28.89
CA GLU A 30 -1.59 -1.64 -30.19
C GLU A 30 -1.05 -3.08 -30.26
N ASN A 31 0.23 -3.22 -30.63
CA ASN A 31 0.80 -4.49 -31.10
C ASN A 31 1.47 -5.32 -30.00
N SER A 32 1.66 -4.77 -28.80
CA SER A 32 2.38 -5.42 -27.70
C SER A 32 1.88 -4.97 -26.33
N HIS A 33 2.15 -5.78 -25.31
CA HIS A 33 1.86 -5.41 -23.93
C HIS A 33 2.68 -4.20 -23.49
N SER A 34 2.05 -3.29 -22.74
CA SER A 34 2.72 -2.16 -22.10
C SER A 34 2.63 -2.29 -20.58
N LEU A 35 3.72 -1.99 -19.89
CA LEU A 35 3.78 -1.88 -18.44
C LEU A 35 4.40 -0.54 -18.08
N HIS A 36 3.68 0.27 -17.33
CA HIS A 36 4.18 1.53 -16.79
C HIS A 36 3.89 1.62 -15.29
N ILE A 37 4.65 2.46 -14.61
CA ILE A 37 4.46 2.77 -13.19
C ILE A 37 4.04 4.23 -13.10
N THR A 38 2.84 4.47 -12.60
CA THR A 38 2.36 5.84 -12.32
C THR A 38 2.75 6.23 -10.91
N LEU A 39 3.55 7.29 -10.80
CA LEU A 39 3.89 7.88 -9.51
C LEU A 39 2.95 9.05 -9.23
N GLY A 40 1.91 8.79 -8.43
CA GLY A 40 1.02 9.82 -7.95
C GLY A 40 1.67 10.62 -6.81
N ILE A 41 2.03 11.88 -7.07
CA ILE A 41 2.45 12.82 -6.02
C ILE A 41 1.20 13.55 -5.53
N TYR A 42 0.69 13.14 -4.38
CA TYR A 42 -0.45 13.80 -3.74
C TYR A 42 0.07 14.86 -2.78
N SER A 43 0.01 16.12 -3.22
CA SER A 43 0.34 17.25 -2.35
C SER A 43 -0.76 17.46 -1.33
N TYR A 44 -0.38 17.61 -0.06
CA TYR A 44 -1.27 18.14 0.97
C TYR A 44 -1.52 19.62 0.66
N THR A 45 -2.76 19.97 0.35
CA THR A 45 -3.13 21.31 -0.14
C THR A 45 -3.57 22.22 1.01
N TRP A 46 -3.67 23.52 0.73
CA TRP A 46 -4.27 24.48 1.66
C TRP A 46 -5.72 24.15 2.02
N ALA A 47 -6.47 23.53 1.10
CA ALA A 47 -7.84 23.09 1.36
C ALA A 47 -7.85 21.89 2.34
N ASP A 48 -6.93 20.95 2.18
CA ASP A 48 -6.79 19.82 3.11
C ASP A 48 -6.40 20.32 4.51
N LEU A 49 -5.47 21.28 4.57
CA LEU A 49 -5.06 21.95 5.82
C LEU A 49 -6.21 22.67 6.50
N ALA A 50 -6.97 23.46 5.74
CA ALA A 50 -8.13 24.18 6.27
C ALA A 50 -9.19 23.20 6.79
N GLY A 51 -9.49 22.13 6.05
CA GLY A 51 -10.42 21.09 6.48
C GLY A 51 -9.98 20.40 7.78
N GLU A 52 -8.70 20.02 7.88
CA GLU A 52 -8.15 19.43 9.10
C GLU A 52 -8.17 20.41 10.28
N ALA A 53 -7.86 21.69 10.02
CA ALA A 53 -7.90 22.73 11.04
C ALA A 53 -9.32 22.91 11.61
N VAL A 54 -10.34 22.95 10.76
CA VAL A 54 -11.74 23.04 11.16
C VAL A 54 -12.14 21.84 12.03
N ALA A 55 -11.84 20.61 11.59
CA ALA A 55 -12.18 19.40 12.34
C ALA A 55 -11.53 19.36 13.74
N ARG A 56 -10.27 19.80 13.84
CA ARG A 56 -9.56 19.91 15.13
C ARG A 56 -10.14 21.00 16.02
N ALA A 57 -10.43 22.16 15.44
CA ALA A 57 -10.94 23.30 16.18
C ALA A 57 -12.36 23.03 16.70
N GLU A 58 -13.22 22.39 15.90
CA GLU A 58 -14.57 21.95 16.33
C GLU A 58 -14.51 21.05 17.58
N SER A 59 -13.52 20.15 17.63
CA SER A 59 -13.32 19.26 18.78
C SER A 59 -12.88 20.02 20.03
N ALA A 60 -12.18 21.15 19.88
CA ALA A 60 -11.56 21.92 20.96
C ALA A 60 -12.39 23.13 21.44
N ASP A 61 -13.17 23.77 20.56
CA ASP A 61 -13.92 25.00 20.86
C ASP A 61 -15.42 24.79 20.59
N ALA A 62 -16.22 24.90 21.66
CA ALA A 62 -17.68 24.76 21.59
C ALA A 62 -18.37 25.85 20.76
N LEU A 63 -17.74 27.01 20.58
CA LEU A 63 -18.29 28.10 19.77
C LEU A 63 -18.37 27.72 18.29
N LEU A 64 -17.43 26.91 17.80
CA LEU A 64 -17.43 26.40 16.41
C LEU A 64 -18.54 25.37 16.14
N ARG A 65 -19.23 24.88 17.18
CA ARG A 65 -20.38 23.95 17.06
C ARG A 65 -21.72 24.67 17.08
N ARG A 66 -21.75 26.00 17.22
CA ARG A 66 -23.00 26.77 17.24
C ARG A 66 -23.66 26.77 15.86
N SER A 67 -24.99 26.82 15.86
CA SER A 67 -25.77 26.87 14.63
C SER A 67 -25.61 28.22 13.93
N VAL A 68 -25.29 28.18 12.63
CA VAL A 68 -25.26 29.37 11.77
C VAL A 68 -26.64 30.00 11.57
N ILE A 69 -27.72 29.24 11.79
CA ILE A 69 -29.11 29.74 11.68
C ILE A 69 -29.39 30.83 12.73
N SER A 70 -28.59 30.88 13.80
CA SER A 70 -28.70 31.91 14.83
C SER A 70 -27.95 33.21 14.50
N ALA A 71 -27.19 33.27 13.39
CA ALA A 71 -26.47 34.47 12.97
C ALA A 71 -27.41 35.47 12.29
N SER A 72 -27.28 36.76 12.64
CA SER A 72 -28.00 37.83 11.95
C SER A 72 -27.25 38.18 10.66
N PRO A 73 -27.92 38.38 9.51
CA PRO A 73 -27.29 38.88 8.28
C PRO A 73 -26.44 40.14 8.47
N SER A 74 -26.77 40.95 9.49
CA SER A 74 -26.05 42.19 9.82
C SER A 74 -24.78 42.00 10.65
N THR A 75 -24.53 40.80 11.20
CA THR A 75 -23.34 40.50 12.04
C THR A 75 -22.45 39.42 11.45
N VAL A 76 -22.84 38.82 10.31
CA VAL A 76 -22.12 37.69 9.69
C VAL A 76 -20.64 37.99 9.48
N ASP A 77 -20.30 39.21 9.04
CA ASP A 77 -18.90 39.57 8.77
C ASP A 77 -18.06 39.59 10.06
N ASP A 78 -18.58 40.15 11.15
CA ASP A 78 -17.91 40.18 12.45
C ASP A 78 -17.79 38.78 13.06
N ASP A 79 -18.88 38.00 12.99
CA ASP A 79 -18.92 36.61 13.43
C ASP A 79 -17.90 35.76 12.65
N LEU A 80 -17.81 35.95 11.32
CA LEU A 80 -16.85 35.25 10.47
C LEU A 80 -15.40 35.64 10.78
N HIS A 81 -15.13 36.92 11.01
CA HIS A 81 -13.79 37.37 11.41
C HIS A 81 -13.36 36.74 12.74
N GLU A 82 -14.25 36.68 13.73
CA GLU A 82 -13.96 36.03 15.01
C GLU A 82 -13.69 34.52 14.81
N LEU A 83 -14.49 33.84 14.00
CA LEU A 83 -14.30 32.40 13.71
C LEU A 83 -12.97 32.13 12.99
N LEU A 84 -12.61 32.95 12.00
CA LEU A 84 -11.32 32.84 11.31
C LEU A 84 -10.14 33.10 12.25
N ALA A 85 -10.25 34.08 13.15
CA ALA A 85 -9.25 34.34 14.18
C ALA A 85 -9.05 33.13 15.11
N ARG A 86 -10.12 32.40 15.43
CA ARG A 86 -10.08 31.16 16.22
C ARG A 86 -9.47 29.97 15.46
N LEU A 87 -9.67 29.89 14.15
CA LEU A 87 -9.09 28.83 13.29
C LEU A 87 -7.59 29.02 13.00
N SER A 88 -7.13 30.27 12.93
CA SER A 88 -5.76 30.63 12.55
C SER A 88 -4.65 29.91 13.35
N PRO A 89 -4.73 29.77 14.69
CA PRO A 89 -3.74 29.02 15.46
C PRO A 89 -3.68 27.52 15.09
N HIS A 90 -4.82 26.90 14.80
CA HIS A 90 -4.87 25.49 14.39
C HIS A 90 -4.25 25.29 13.01
N MET A 91 -4.53 26.20 12.07
CA MET A 91 -3.91 26.20 10.75
C MET A 91 -2.39 26.38 10.84
N THR A 92 -1.93 27.32 11.66
CA THR A 92 -0.50 27.57 11.88
C THR A 92 0.19 26.34 12.45
N ALA A 93 -0.38 25.73 13.49
CA ALA A 93 0.19 24.53 14.12
C ALA A 93 0.25 23.33 13.16
N LEU A 94 -0.72 23.21 12.24
CA LEU A 94 -0.71 22.18 11.20
C LEU A 94 0.35 22.46 10.11
N ALA A 95 0.45 23.71 9.67
CA ALA A 95 1.39 24.13 8.62
C ALA A 95 2.85 23.97 9.04
N THR A 96 3.16 24.16 10.33
CA THR A 96 4.52 24.04 10.87
C THR A 96 4.84 22.64 11.41
N ARG A 97 3.92 21.68 11.30
CA ARG A 97 4.16 20.31 11.77
C ARG A 97 5.10 19.59 10.81
N GLU A 98 6.12 18.94 11.36
CA GLU A 98 6.95 18.00 10.60
C GLU A 98 6.06 16.98 9.89
N PRO A 99 6.19 16.81 8.56
CA PRO A 99 5.37 15.87 7.81
C PRO A 99 5.56 14.47 8.39
N ARG A 100 4.49 13.95 9.01
CA ARG A 100 4.43 12.52 9.34
C ARG A 100 4.28 11.79 8.02
N VAL A 101 5.40 11.35 7.45
CA VAL A 101 5.38 10.30 6.44
C VAL A 101 4.72 9.12 7.13
N PRO A 102 3.49 8.71 6.79
CA PRO A 102 2.97 7.47 7.30
C PRO A 102 4.02 6.43 6.93
N ALA A 103 4.44 5.61 7.89
CA ALA A 103 5.22 4.42 7.59
C ALA A 103 4.31 3.47 6.81
N HIS A 104 3.96 3.84 5.58
CA HIS A 104 3.69 2.90 4.53
C HIS A 104 5.03 2.22 4.35
N GLN A 105 5.27 1.19 5.18
CA GLN A 105 6.28 0.20 4.93
C GLN A 105 5.90 -0.31 3.54
N ALA A 106 6.56 0.27 2.54
CA ALA A 106 6.53 -0.20 1.20
C ALA A 106 7.14 -1.60 1.30
N ASN A 107 6.27 -2.59 1.51
CA ASN A 107 6.56 -3.95 1.11
C ASN A 107 6.72 -3.85 -0.41
N LEU A 108 7.92 -3.46 -0.84
CA LEU A 108 8.31 -3.37 -2.23
C LEU A 108 8.25 -4.80 -2.75
N ARG A 109 7.06 -5.19 -3.24
CA ARG A 109 6.75 -6.51 -3.77
C ARG A 109 7.53 -6.69 -5.08
N ARG A 110 8.81 -7.01 -4.98
CA ARG A 110 9.65 -7.34 -6.14
C ARG A 110 9.01 -8.51 -6.89
N GLY A 111 8.84 -8.36 -8.21
CA GLY A 111 8.44 -9.45 -9.10
C GLY A 111 6.93 -9.72 -9.25
N ARG A 112 6.02 -9.00 -8.57
CA ARG A 112 4.57 -9.28 -8.67
C ARG A 112 3.99 -9.07 -10.07
N PHE A 113 4.42 -8.00 -10.75
CA PHE A 113 4.01 -7.74 -12.13
C PHE A 113 4.53 -8.81 -13.08
N ARG A 114 5.78 -9.26 -12.88
CA ARG A 114 6.34 -10.37 -13.65
C ARG A 114 5.55 -11.65 -13.43
N ALA A 115 5.17 -11.98 -12.19
CA ALA A 115 4.38 -13.16 -11.88
C ALA A 115 2.95 -13.14 -12.47
N LEU A 116 2.37 -11.95 -12.72
CA LEU A 116 1.06 -11.80 -13.36
C LEU A 116 1.12 -11.98 -14.88
N VAL A 117 2.25 -11.62 -15.51
CA VAL A 117 2.46 -11.76 -16.96
C VAL A 117 3.06 -13.13 -17.29
N GLU A 118 3.92 -13.64 -16.41
CA GLU A 118 4.65 -14.90 -16.53
C GLU A 118 4.58 -15.64 -15.17
N PRO A 119 3.54 -16.45 -14.93
CA PRO A 119 3.52 -17.29 -13.73
C PRO A 119 4.74 -18.21 -13.76
N SER A 120 5.70 -17.97 -12.86
CA SER A 120 6.89 -18.79 -12.78
C SER A 120 6.50 -20.20 -12.33
N PRO A 121 6.88 -21.27 -13.07
CA PRO A 121 6.57 -22.63 -12.66
C PRO A 121 7.25 -22.91 -11.33
N MET A 122 6.45 -23.29 -10.32
CA MET A 122 6.93 -23.63 -8.98
C MET A 122 6.85 -25.14 -8.78
N SER A 123 7.98 -25.72 -8.37
CA SER A 123 8.17 -27.11 -7.97
C SER A 123 8.53 -27.21 -6.48
N LEU A 124 8.50 -28.42 -5.92
CA LEU A 124 8.92 -28.67 -4.54
C LEU A 124 10.40 -28.37 -4.28
N THR A 125 11.23 -28.33 -5.32
CA THR A 125 12.66 -28.00 -5.24
C THR A 125 12.94 -26.51 -5.49
N THR A 126 11.91 -25.72 -5.77
CA THR A 126 12.05 -24.27 -5.96
C THR A 126 12.39 -23.63 -4.62
N ALA A 127 13.56 -23.00 -4.55
CA ALA A 127 14.02 -22.35 -3.33
C ALA A 127 13.32 -21.01 -3.12
N VAL A 128 12.89 -20.77 -1.89
CA VAL A 128 12.17 -19.59 -1.43
C VAL A 128 12.71 -19.12 -0.09
N ARG A 129 12.55 -17.83 0.18
CA ARG A 129 12.87 -17.22 1.47
C ARG A 129 11.89 -16.12 1.80
N ILE A 130 11.80 -15.72 3.07
CA ILE A 130 11.07 -14.51 3.44
C ILE A 130 11.65 -13.30 2.68
N SER A 131 10.76 -12.53 2.05
CA SER A 131 11.13 -11.36 1.26
C SER A 131 11.87 -10.34 2.12
N LYS A 132 12.93 -9.73 1.57
CA LYS A 132 13.69 -8.70 2.29
C LYS A 132 12.78 -7.56 2.76
N GLY A 133 12.82 -7.26 4.06
CA GLY A 133 12.03 -6.18 4.67
C GLY A 133 10.61 -6.59 5.09
N VAL A 134 10.18 -7.82 4.85
CA VAL A 134 8.92 -8.34 5.39
C VAL A 134 9.13 -8.80 6.83
N ALA A 135 8.58 -8.05 7.77
CA ALA A 135 8.39 -8.52 9.15
C ALA A 135 7.07 -9.31 9.22
N ALA A 136 7.15 -10.60 9.52
CA ALA A 136 6.00 -11.48 9.61
C ALA A 136 5.89 -12.14 10.99
N GLN A 137 4.66 -12.30 11.50
CA GLN A 137 4.36 -12.86 12.82
C GLN A 137 3.18 -13.83 12.73
N LEU A 138 3.16 -14.85 13.59
CA LEU A 138 2.05 -15.79 13.70
C LEU A 138 1.22 -15.49 14.95
N GLU A 139 -0.09 -15.47 14.78
CA GLU A 139 -1.07 -15.50 15.86
C GLU A 139 -1.86 -16.81 15.73
N GLN A 140 -1.67 -17.72 16.68
CA GLN A 140 -2.48 -18.94 16.74
C GLN A 140 -3.81 -18.66 17.44
N ARG A 141 -4.89 -19.21 16.88
CA ARG A 141 -6.24 -19.18 17.44
C ARG A 141 -6.75 -20.62 17.58
N SER A 142 -7.95 -20.78 18.13
CA SER A 142 -8.52 -22.10 18.43
C SER A 142 -8.63 -23.05 17.22
N SER A 143 -8.85 -22.52 16.01
CA SER A 143 -9.04 -23.33 14.79
C SER A 143 -8.19 -22.89 13.59
N GLU A 144 -7.45 -21.80 13.71
CA GLU A 144 -6.69 -21.19 12.62
C GLU A 144 -5.36 -20.62 13.11
N VAL A 145 -4.44 -20.41 12.19
CA VAL A 145 -3.22 -19.61 12.39
C VAL A 145 -3.27 -18.41 11.45
N VAL A 146 -3.06 -17.22 11.99
CA VAL A 146 -3.05 -15.97 11.24
C VAL A 146 -1.62 -15.50 11.06
N LEU A 147 -1.20 -15.36 9.81
CA LEU A 147 0.09 -14.77 9.44
C LEU A 147 -0.10 -13.27 9.21
N HIS A 148 0.47 -12.45 10.09
CA HIS A 148 0.49 -10.99 9.99
C HIS A 148 1.76 -10.52 9.31
N PHE A 149 1.65 -9.58 8.35
CA PHE A 149 2.79 -9.00 7.66
C PHE A 149 2.45 -7.61 7.09
N GLY A 150 3.26 -6.60 7.44
CA GLY A 150 2.93 -5.21 7.13
C GLY A 150 1.54 -4.82 7.64
N ALA A 151 0.68 -4.30 6.76
CA ALA A 151 -0.71 -3.94 7.07
C ALA A 151 -1.75 -5.03 6.69
N LYS A 152 -1.31 -6.27 6.45
CA LYS A 152 -2.16 -7.38 5.98
C LYS A 152 -2.04 -8.60 6.89
N SER A 153 -3.03 -9.47 6.79
CA SER A 153 -3.01 -10.79 7.40
C SER A 153 -3.61 -11.84 6.46
N ILE A 154 -3.19 -13.09 6.62
CA ILE A 154 -3.76 -14.27 5.95
C ILE A 154 -4.07 -15.32 7.02
N ALA A 155 -5.32 -15.79 7.06
CA ALA A 155 -5.71 -16.90 7.91
C ALA A 155 -5.51 -18.24 7.17
N PHE A 156 -4.95 -19.21 7.88
CA PHE A 156 -4.77 -20.58 7.41
C PHE A 156 -5.38 -21.55 8.43
N PRO A 157 -5.78 -22.76 8.01
CA PRO A 157 -6.09 -23.82 8.96
C PRO A 157 -4.93 -24.07 9.93
N LEU A 158 -5.24 -24.36 11.20
CA LEU A 158 -4.22 -24.51 12.25
C LEU A 158 -3.12 -25.54 11.90
N TYR A 159 -3.45 -26.59 11.15
CA TYR A 159 -2.47 -27.61 10.73
C TYR A 159 -1.33 -27.01 9.88
N VAL A 160 -1.51 -25.86 9.23
CA VAL A 160 -0.45 -25.22 8.42
C VAL A 160 0.66 -24.60 9.29
N CYS A 161 0.40 -24.37 10.59
CA CYS A 161 1.29 -23.65 11.50
C CYS A 161 2.75 -24.14 11.49
N PRO A 162 3.05 -25.45 11.58
CA PRO A 162 4.44 -25.93 11.59
C PRO A 162 5.22 -25.55 10.32
N SER A 163 4.56 -25.52 9.15
CA SER A 163 5.18 -25.10 7.90
C SER A 163 5.49 -23.61 7.87
N LEU A 164 4.62 -22.78 8.46
CA LEU A 164 4.86 -21.33 8.59
C LEU A 164 5.98 -21.03 9.59
N GLU A 165 6.05 -21.76 10.69
CA GLU A 165 7.12 -21.63 11.68
C GLU A 165 8.48 -21.98 11.07
N ILE A 166 8.59 -23.08 10.32
CA ILE A 166 9.82 -23.41 9.57
C ILE A 166 10.22 -22.27 8.66
N LEU A 167 9.27 -21.76 7.85
CA LEU A 167 9.54 -20.69 6.89
C LEU A 167 10.01 -19.38 7.55
N LEU A 168 9.47 -19.01 8.70
CA LEU A 168 9.82 -17.76 9.40
C LEU A 168 11.20 -17.78 10.04
N HIS A 169 11.70 -18.97 10.40
CA HIS A 169 13.01 -19.12 11.05
C HIS A 169 14.11 -19.56 10.08
N ALA A 170 13.74 -20.10 8.92
CA ALA A 170 14.69 -20.57 7.93
C ALA A 170 15.15 -19.46 6.98
N GLY A 171 16.41 -19.53 6.55
CA GLY A 171 16.99 -18.56 5.62
C GLY A 171 16.55 -18.77 4.17
N LEU A 172 16.78 -19.98 3.64
CA LEU A 172 16.42 -20.37 2.27
C LEU A 172 15.96 -21.83 2.33
N ILE A 173 14.74 -22.11 1.84
CA ILE A 173 14.12 -23.44 1.91
C ILE A 173 13.41 -23.79 0.62
N THR A 174 13.03 -25.05 0.47
CA THR A 174 12.22 -25.58 -0.61
C THR A 174 10.90 -26.12 -0.07
N GLY A 175 9.99 -26.54 -0.96
CA GLY A 175 8.76 -27.21 -0.55
C GLY A 175 9.01 -28.54 0.19
N GLN A 176 10.16 -29.17 0.00
CA GLN A 176 10.52 -30.41 0.69
C GLN A 176 10.87 -30.20 2.17
N ASP A 177 11.30 -28.99 2.54
CA ASP A 177 11.68 -28.65 3.91
C ASP A 177 10.46 -28.30 4.79
N LEU A 178 9.29 -28.11 4.17
CA LEU A 178 8.05 -27.85 4.89
C LEU A 178 7.56 -29.08 5.65
N ALA A 179 6.84 -28.83 6.74
CA ALA A 179 6.38 -29.88 7.63
C ALA A 179 5.58 -30.98 6.90
N ALA A 180 5.78 -32.23 7.31
CA ALA A 180 5.24 -33.41 6.65
C ALA A 180 3.70 -33.57 6.78
N ASN A 181 3.05 -32.68 7.53
CA ASN A 181 1.60 -32.67 7.67
C ASN A 181 0.87 -32.02 6.47
N LEU A 182 1.62 -31.49 5.50
CA LEU A 182 1.13 -31.09 4.19
C LEU A 182 1.64 -32.09 3.16
N ASP A 183 0.74 -32.51 2.27
CA ASP A 183 1.13 -33.22 1.06
C ASP A 183 1.81 -32.26 0.07
N ASP A 184 2.32 -32.82 -1.03
CA ASP A 184 3.08 -32.07 -2.03
C ASP A 184 2.24 -30.97 -2.70
N GLU A 185 0.95 -31.22 -2.91
CA GLU A 185 0.03 -30.22 -3.46
C GLU A 185 -0.25 -29.09 -2.46
N GLY A 186 -0.45 -29.42 -1.19
CA GLY A 186 -0.64 -28.47 -0.09
C GLY A 186 0.59 -27.59 0.12
N ARG A 187 1.79 -28.16 0.06
CA ARG A 187 3.07 -27.43 0.12
C ARG A 187 3.19 -26.42 -1.03
N LEU A 188 2.91 -26.85 -2.26
CA LEU A 188 2.95 -25.97 -3.43
C LEU A 188 1.88 -24.88 -3.36
N THR A 189 0.69 -25.21 -2.89
CA THR A 189 -0.41 -24.26 -2.73
C THR A 189 -0.05 -23.18 -1.72
N LEU A 190 0.52 -23.56 -0.58
CA LEU A 190 1.02 -22.63 0.43
C LEU A 190 2.09 -21.71 -0.15
N LEU A 191 3.12 -22.26 -0.78
CA LEU A 191 4.22 -21.47 -1.33
C LEU A 191 3.78 -20.52 -2.44
N ARG A 192 2.91 -20.97 -3.36
CA ARG A 192 2.32 -20.10 -4.40
C ARG A 192 1.51 -18.98 -3.78
N ARG A 193 0.70 -19.27 -2.76
CA ARG A 193 -0.08 -18.25 -2.04
C ARG A 193 0.86 -17.20 -1.42
N LEU A 194 1.88 -17.62 -0.68
CA LEU A 194 2.81 -16.72 -0.03
C LEU A 194 3.63 -15.89 -1.03
N LEU A 195 4.04 -16.50 -2.15
CA LEU A 195 4.75 -15.81 -3.24
C LEU A 195 3.83 -14.76 -3.89
N SER A 196 2.57 -15.11 -4.16
CA SER A 196 1.57 -14.18 -4.72
C SER A 196 1.28 -13.00 -3.79
N GLU A 197 1.43 -13.21 -2.48
CA GLU A 197 1.24 -12.19 -1.45
C GLU A 197 2.52 -11.40 -1.12
N GLY A 198 3.65 -11.81 -1.69
CA GLY A 198 4.96 -11.18 -1.50
C GLY A 198 5.59 -11.45 -0.13
N VAL A 199 5.06 -12.41 0.63
CA VAL A 199 5.63 -12.83 1.91
C VAL A 199 6.97 -13.53 1.69
N VAL A 200 7.04 -14.33 0.62
CA VAL A 200 8.27 -14.99 0.17
C VAL A 200 8.68 -14.49 -1.20
N GLU A 201 9.97 -14.60 -1.48
CA GLU A 201 10.57 -14.39 -2.80
C GLU A 201 11.34 -15.66 -3.23
N LEU A 202 11.51 -15.82 -4.55
CA LEU A 202 12.38 -16.87 -5.08
C LEU A 202 13.82 -16.59 -4.65
N GLY A 203 14.49 -17.60 -4.12
CA GLY A 203 15.92 -17.55 -3.82
C GLY A 203 16.74 -18.37 -4.81
N VAL A 204 18.02 -18.07 -4.88
CA VAL A 204 19.00 -18.90 -5.59
C VAL A 204 19.73 -19.69 -4.52
N MET A 205 19.69 -21.02 -4.60
CA MET A 205 20.60 -21.84 -3.81
C MET A 205 22.00 -21.58 -4.36
N ASP A 206 22.86 -20.93 -3.59
CA ASP A 206 24.26 -20.84 -3.96
C ASP A 206 24.79 -22.28 -4.07
N GLY A 207 25.26 -22.66 -5.26
CA GLY A 207 25.91 -23.96 -5.47
C GLY A 207 27.12 -24.08 -4.55
N PRO A 208 27.57 -25.32 -4.24
CA PRO A 208 28.69 -25.52 -3.33
C PRO A 208 29.87 -24.68 -3.80
N THR A 209 30.36 -23.81 -2.91
CA THR A 209 31.61 -23.09 -3.08
C THR A 209 32.69 -24.16 -3.26
N GLN A 210 33.27 -24.24 -4.46
CA GLN A 210 34.49 -25.03 -4.69
C GLN A 210 35.66 -24.36 -4.00
#